data_AF-A0A4Q5XX25-F1
#
_entry.id   AF-A0A4Q5XX25-F1
#
_cell.length_a   1.000
_cell.length_b   1.000
_cell.length_c   1.000
_cell.angle_alpha   90.00
_cell.angle_beta   90.00
_cell.angle_gamma   90.00
#
_symmetry.space_group_name_H-M   'P 1'
#
loop_
_entity.id
_entity.type
_entity.pdbx_description
1 polymer ?
#
loop_
_entity_poly.entity_id
_entity_poly.type
_entity_poly.pdbx_seq_one_letter_code
_entity_poly.pdbx_strand_id
1 'polypeptide(L)'
;MKLKRTQIVGLLAIIVFGGGAIFRMTQPSEREVMEKRLASLPRVEIPAPDFPMPDLSSTNTVVTPPTSTLGADADSPPPSIPPLDYIYRGSQDARDDLYCGGVVSAEFDAKIKTDHPDKVAPLIEMQKKLESAGIRKLRAEGVSKDNDWAFFTNAFVDKAKADYAAGALRIPVATCVARAAPLPPGDLY
;
A
#
# COMPACT_ATOMS: atom_id res chain seq x y z
N MET A 1 -27.87 -14.04 -56.18
CA MET A 1 -27.84 -14.85 -54.95
C MET A 1 -27.83 -13.91 -53.74
N LYS A 2 -28.90 -13.86 -52.94
CA LYS A 2 -29.00 -13.00 -51.75
C LYS A 2 -28.48 -13.78 -50.53
N LEU A 3 -27.30 -13.42 -50.04
CA LEU A 3 -26.73 -13.98 -48.81
C LEU A 3 -27.61 -13.57 -47.62
N LYS A 4 -28.07 -14.54 -46.82
CA LYS A 4 -28.90 -14.28 -45.64
C LYS A 4 -28.06 -13.55 -44.58
N ARG A 5 -28.66 -12.54 -43.94
CA ARG A 5 -28.06 -11.63 -42.94
C ARG A 5 -27.30 -12.35 -41.81
N THR A 6 -27.65 -13.61 -41.53
CA THR A 6 -27.00 -14.47 -40.54
C THR A 6 -25.61 -14.98 -40.94
N GLN A 7 -25.30 -15.12 -42.24
CA GLN A 7 -23.95 -15.51 -42.68
C GLN A 7 -22.93 -14.37 -42.58
N ILE A 8 -23.37 -13.11 -42.65
CA ILE A 8 -22.49 -11.93 -42.54
C ILE A 8 -21.97 -11.78 -41.10
N VAL A 9 -22.80 -12.10 -40.10
CA VAL A 9 -22.42 -12.00 -38.68
C VAL A 9 -21.38 -13.04 -38.30
N GLY A 10 -21.50 -14.29 -38.80
CA GLY A 10 -20.54 -15.35 -38.52
C GLY A 10 -19.14 -15.06 -39.08
N LEU A 11 -19.04 -14.40 -40.24
CA LEU A 11 -17.77 -14.10 -40.90
C LEU A 11 -17.04 -12.91 -40.24
N LEU A 12 -17.78 -11.93 -39.73
CA LEU A 12 -17.23 -10.83 -38.93
C LEU A 12 -16.66 -11.30 -37.58
N ALA A 13 -17.31 -12.28 -36.93
CA ALA A 13 -16.84 -12.81 -35.65
C ALA A 13 -15.45 -13.48 -35.75
N ILE A 14 -15.17 -14.16 -36.87
CA ILE A 14 -13.90 -14.86 -37.09
C ILE A 14 -12.74 -13.87 -37.32
N ILE A 15 -12.99 -12.76 -38.01
CA ILE A 15 -11.95 -11.74 -38.26
C ILE A 15 -11.57 -11.00 -36.96
N VAL A 16 -12.56 -10.69 -36.11
CA VAL A 16 -12.31 -9.97 -34.84
C VAL A 16 -11.59 -10.87 -33.83
N PHE A 17 -11.99 -12.13 -33.69
CA PHE A 17 -11.34 -13.05 -32.74
C PHE A 17 -10.00 -13.62 -33.27
N GLY A 18 -9.89 -13.89 -34.57
CA GLY A 18 -8.65 -14.39 -35.17
C GLY A 18 -7.54 -13.34 -35.24
N GLY A 19 -7.88 -12.07 -35.53
CA GLY A 19 -6.90 -10.98 -35.61
C GLY A 19 -6.35 -10.53 -34.24
N GLY A 20 -7.18 -10.54 -33.19
CA GLY A 20 -6.77 -10.13 -31.84
C GLY A 20 -5.78 -11.09 -31.16
N ALA A 21 -5.86 -12.38 -31.49
CA ALA A 21 -4.94 -13.39 -30.95
C ALA A 21 -3.51 -13.26 -31.51
N ILE A 22 -3.36 -12.83 -32.78
CA ILE A 22 -2.05 -12.66 -33.41
C ILE A 22 -1.33 -11.41 -32.87
N PHE A 23 -2.07 -10.32 -32.58
CA PHE A 23 -1.47 -9.08 -32.09
C PHE A 23 -0.94 -9.16 -30.64
N ARG A 24 -1.41 -10.13 -29.84
CA ARG A 24 -0.89 -10.38 -28.48
C ARG A 24 0.41 -11.20 -28.43
N MET A 25 0.80 -11.89 -29.51
CA MET A 25 2.05 -12.67 -29.53
C MET A 25 3.28 -11.85 -29.93
N THR A 26 3.11 -10.60 -30.40
CA THR A 26 4.20 -9.74 -30.86
C THR A 26 4.55 -8.59 -29.92
N GLN A 27 3.92 -8.52 -28.73
CA GLN A 27 4.35 -7.56 -27.71
C GLN A 27 5.57 -8.13 -26.95
N PRO A 28 6.73 -7.47 -26.98
CA PRO A 28 7.88 -7.89 -26.19
C PRO A 28 7.48 -7.84 -24.72
N SER A 29 7.74 -8.93 -23.99
CA SER A 29 7.42 -9.02 -22.58
C SER A 29 8.12 -7.90 -21.81
N GLU A 30 7.49 -7.36 -20.76
CA GLU A 30 8.04 -6.30 -19.92
C GLU A 30 9.45 -6.65 -19.38
N ARG A 31 9.75 -7.95 -19.30
CA ARG A 31 11.05 -8.51 -18.93
C ARG A 31 12.16 -8.14 -19.91
N GLU A 32 11.90 -8.19 -21.22
CA GLU A 32 12.88 -7.79 -22.26
C GLU A 32 13.08 -6.26 -22.28
N VAL A 33 12.03 -5.50 -22.01
CA VAL A 33 12.12 -4.04 -21.88
C VAL A 33 12.95 -3.66 -20.65
N MET A 34 12.81 -4.41 -19.55
CA MET A 34 13.60 -4.19 -18.33
C MET A 34 15.08 -4.54 -18.55
N GLU A 35 15.40 -5.67 -19.19
CA GLU A 35 16.80 -6.06 -19.47
C GLU A 35 17.53 -5.05 -20.36
N LYS A 36 16.86 -4.50 -21.39
CA LYS A 36 17.44 -3.42 -22.21
C LYS A 36 17.71 -2.14 -21.41
N ARG A 37 16.89 -1.83 -20.40
CA ARG A 37 17.09 -0.67 -19.52
C ARG A 37 18.25 -0.88 -18.54
N LEU A 38 18.44 -2.10 -18.04
CA LEU A 38 19.57 -2.44 -17.17
C LEU A 38 20.90 -2.44 -17.93
N ALA A 39 20.92 -2.90 -19.18
CA ALA A 39 22.13 -2.91 -20.01
C ALA A 39 22.61 -1.52 -20.45
N SER A 40 21.75 -0.49 -20.37
CA SER A 40 22.10 0.88 -20.77
C SER A 40 22.52 1.79 -19.60
N LEU A 41 22.69 1.25 -18.39
CA LEU A 41 23.11 2.05 -17.25
C LEU A 41 24.63 2.34 -17.36
N PRO A 42 25.05 3.61 -17.37
CA PRO A 42 26.47 3.94 -17.32
C PRO A 42 27.05 3.51 -15.97
N ARG A 43 28.23 2.87 -16.01
CA ARG A 43 28.95 2.48 -14.80
C ARG A 43 29.43 3.74 -14.09
N VAL A 44 28.80 4.07 -12.96
CA VAL A 44 29.26 5.14 -12.08
C VAL A 44 30.48 4.64 -11.32
N GLU A 45 31.67 5.06 -11.75
CA GLU A 45 32.88 5.02 -10.94
C GLU A 45 32.76 6.10 -9.86
N ILE A 46 32.64 5.67 -8.60
CA ILE A 46 32.72 6.55 -7.44
C ILE A 46 34.22 6.70 -7.13
N PRO A 47 34.81 7.90 -7.15
CA PRO A 47 36.18 8.09 -6.69
C PRO A 47 36.25 7.81 -5.18
N ALA A 48 37.31 7.12 -4.75
CA ALA A 48 37.54 6.82 -3.35
C ALA A 48 37.55 8.13 -2.52
N PRO A 49 36.80 8.21 -1.41
CA PRO A 49 36.90 9.36 -0.53
C PRO A 49 38.21 9.28 0.25
N ASP A 50 39.14 10.20 -0.04
CA ASP A 50 40.29 10.48 0.81
C ASP A 50 39.79 11.13 2.12
N PHE A 51 39.68 10.32 3.16
CA PHE A 51 39.49 10.82 4.53
C PHE A 51 40.87 10.97 5.19
N PRO A 52 41.30 12.18 5.59
CA PRO A 52 42.47 12.33 6.42
C PRO A 52 42.19 11.70 7.79
N MET A 53 42.89 10.61 8.09
CA MET A 53 42.85 9.90 9.36
C MET A 53 43.43 10.82 10.46
N PRO A 54 42.72 11.10 11.57
CA PRO A 54 43.33 11.79 12.70
C PRO A 54 44.38 10.89 13.34
N ASP A 55 45.55 11.46 13.61
CA ASP A 55 46.70 10.80 14.24
C ASP A 55 46.35 10.38 15.68
N LEU A 56 46.37 9.07 15.94
CA LEU A 56 46.03 8.45 17.23
C LEU A 56 47.25 8.23 18.14
N SER A 57 48.34 8.97 17.95
CA SER A 57 49.59 8.81 18.69
C SER A 57 49.54 9.20 20.19
N SER A 58 48.38 9.43 20.80
CA SER A 58 48.26 9.92 22.17
C SER A 58 47.24 9.19 23.06
N THR A 59 47.15 7.86 23.00
CA THR A 59 46.59 7.13 24.15
C THR A 59 47.22 5.74 24.29
N ASN A 60 48.41 5.70 24.88
CA ASN A 60 48.96 4.47 25.45
C ASN A 60 48.12 4.10 26.69
N THR A 61 47.28 3.07 26.58
CA THR A 61 46.92 2.24 27.73
C THR A 61 46.86 0.79 27.29
N VAL A 62 47.95 0.10 27.66
CA VAL A 62 48.25 -1.34 27.65
C VAL A 62 47.05 -2.26 27.44
N VAL A 63 47.02 -2.94 26.29
CA VAL A 63 46.25 -4.18 26.07
C VAL A 63 47.09 -5.34 26.56
N THR A 64 46.52 -6.20 27.41
CA THR A 64 47.01 -7.57 27.64
C THR A 64 45.88 -8.53 27.25
N PRO A 65 46.08 -9.45 26.28
CA PRO A 65 45.13 -10.53 25.99
C PRO A 65 45.50 -11.77 26.85
N PRO A 66 44.83 -12.94 26.76
CA PRO A 66 43.50 -13.28 26.23
C PRO A 66 42.66 -14.08 27.27
N THR A 67 41.41 -14.42 26.98
CA THR A 67 40.88 -15.81 27.07
C THR A 67 39.50 -15.85 26.43
N SER A 68 39.37 -16.74 25.45
CA SER A 68 38.10 -17.12 24.83
C SER A 68 37.38 -18.09 25.76
N THR A 69 36.25 -17.68 26.32
CA THR A 69 35.26 -18.59 26.91
C THR A 69 33.98 -18.46 26.13
N LEU A 70 33.64 -19.54 25.42
CA LEU A 70 32.37 -19.81 24.80
C LEU A 70 31.29 -19.84 25.90
N GLY A 71 30.65 -18.70 26.15
CA GLY A 71 29.51 -18.55 27.05
C GLY A 71 28.26 -18.35 26.22
N ALA A 72 27.38 -19.35 26.23
CA ALA A 72 26.02 -19.22 25.76
C ALA A 72 25.26 -18.33 26.75
N ASP A 73 25.15 -17.04 26.44
CA ASP A 73 24.19 -16.16 27.11
C ASP A 73 23.23 -15.59 26.08
N ALA A 74 21.95 -15.83 26.39
CA ALA A 74 20.82 -15.72 25.52
C ALA A 74 20.67 -14.32 24.91
N ASP A 75 20.55 -14.34 23.58
CA ASP A 75 19.66 -13.52 22.77
C ASP A 75 18.42 -13.07 23.57
N SER A 76 18.50 -11.89 24.20
CA SER A 76 17.31 -11.19 24.66
C SER A 76 17.05 -10.08 23.66
N PRO A 77 16.05 -10.23 22.77
CA PRO A 77 15.62 -9.11 21.96
C PRO A 77 15.24 -7.94 22.87
N PRO A 78 15.46 -6.68 22.44
CA PRO A 78 15.05 -5.52 23.21
C PRO A 78 13.57 -5.66 23.61
N PRO A 79 13.17 -5.16 24.79
CA PRO A 79 11.80 -5.33 25.27
C PRO A 79 10.83 -4.89 24.18
N SER A 80 10.04 -5.83 23.67
CA SER A 80 9.01 -5.56 22.69
C SER A 80 8.09 -4.51 23.29
N ILE A 81 8.07 -3.32 22.68
CA ILE A 81 7.05 -2.32 22.97
C ILE A 81 5.72 -3.06 22.82
N PRO A 82 4.86 -3.10 23.85
CA PRO A 82 3.59 -3.80 23.74
C PRO A 82 2.87 -3.26 22.50
N PRO A 83 2.30 -4.15 21.64
CA PRO A 83 1.66 -3.74 20.41
C PRO A 83 0.68 -2.61 20.71
N LEU A 84 0.92 -1.43 20.14
CA LEU A 84 0.01 -0.31 20.33
C LEU A 84 -1.28 -0.65 19.61
N ASP A 85 -2.38 -0.76 20.35
CA ASP A 85 -3.65 -1.13 19.75
C ASP A 85 -4.34 0.10 19.15
N TYR A 86 -3.95 0.43 17.91
CA TYR A 86 -4.37 1.65 17.19
C TYR A 86 -5.89 1.76 17.04
N ILE A 87 -6.62 0.64 16.97
CA ILE A 87 -8.07 0.65 16.74
C ILE A 87 -8.89 1.09 17.96
N TYR A 88 -8.29 1.16 19.15
CA TYR A 88 -8.98 1.62 20.37
C TYR A 88 -8.62 3.04 20.80
N ARG A 89 -7.74 3.72 20.06
CA ARG A 89 -7.27 5.07 20.39
C ARG A 89 -8.16 6.16 19.81
N GLY A 90 -8.21 7.29 20.51
CA GLY A 90 -8.97 8.48 20.12
C GLY A 90 -10.49 8.37 20.26
N SER A 91 -11.19 9.39 19.79
CA SER A 91 -12.64 9.51 19.88
C SER A 91 -13.36 8.48 19.00
N GLN A 92 -14.61 8.16 19.37
CA GLN A 92 -15.44 7.30 18.52
C GLN A 92 -15.62 7.88 17.12
N ASP A 93 -15.74 9.20 17.00
CA ASP A 93 -15.94 9.87 15.72
C ASP A 93 -14.71 9.78 14.81
N ALA A 94 -13.49 9.87 15.38
CA ALA A 94 -12.25 9.63 14.64
C ALA A 94 -12.12 8.17 14.19
N ARG A 95 -12.39 7.23 15.11
CA ARG A 95 -12.32 5.79 14.83
C ARG A 95 -13.35 5.35 13.79
N ASP A 96 -14.53 5.96 13.79
CA ASP A 96 -15.56 5.67 12.81
C ASP A 96 -15.21 6.17 11.41
N ASP A 97 -14.61 7.36 11.30
CA ASP A 97 -14.11 7.86 10.02
C ASP A 97 -13.05 6.90 9.45
N LEU A 98 -12.07 6.50 10.28
CA LEU A 98 -11.02 5.56 9.87
C LEU A 98 -11.60 4.18 9.50
N TYR A 99 -12.52 3.66 10.32
CA TYR A 99 -13.21 2.41 10.02
C TYR A 99 -13.96 2.50 8.69
N CYS A 100 -14.69 3.60 8.45
CA CYS A 100 -15.40 3.81 7.21
C CYS A 100 -14.45 3.93 6.00
N GLY A 101 -13.27 4.53 6.16
CA GLY A 101 -12.23 4.51 5.13
C GLY A 101 -11.86 3.07 4.74
N GLY A 102 -11.65 2.22 5.74
CA GLY A 102 -11.44 0.78 5.54
C GLY A 102 -12.60 0.05 4.86
N VAL A 103 -13.85 0.36 5.23
CA VAL A 103 -15.05 -0.25 4.59
C VAL A 103 -15.15 0.14 3.12
N VAL A 104 -14.90 1.41 2.79
CA VAL A 104 -14.90 1.88 1.39
C VAL A 104 -13.74 1.25 0.60
N SER A 105 -12.58 1.06 1.22
CA SER A 105 -11.46 0.32 0.62
C SER A 105 -11.82 -1.14 0.33
N ALA A 106 -12.48 -1.83 1.27
CA ALA A 106 -12.94 -3.20 1.07
C ALA A 106 -13.97 -3.31 -0.07
N GLU A 107 -14.90 -2.35 -0.15
CA GLU A 107 -15.89 -2.26 -1.24
C GLU A 107 -15.20 -2.03 -2.59
N PHE A 108 -14.18 -1.18 -2.65
CA PHE A 108 -13.38 -0.98 -3.86
C PHE A 108 -12.71 -2.29 -4.30
N ASP A 109 -12.03 -2.99 -3.39
CA ASP A 109 -11.35 -4.26 -3.66
C ASP A 109 -12.33 -5.35 -4.16
N ALA A 110 -13.57 -5.33 -3.67
CA ALA A 110 -14.62 -6.23 -4.12
C ALA A 110 -15.08 -5.87 -5.55
N LYS A 111 -15.37 -4.59 -5.80
CA LYS A 111 -15.99 -4.14 -7.06
C LYS A 111 -15.02 -4.00 -8.23
N ILE A 112 -13.75 -3.65 -8.01
CA ILE A 112 -12.78 -3.50 -9.10
C ILE A 112 -12.56 -4.79 -9.91
N LYS A 113 -12.91 -5.94 -9.32
CA LYS A 113 -12.84 -7.26 -9.97
C LYS A 113 -13.95 -7.49 -11.00
N THR A 114 -15.07 -6.78 -10.89
CA THR A 114 -16.28 -7.01 -11.70
C THR A 114 -16.75 -5.77 -12.46
N ASP A 115 -16.54 -4.59 -11.90
CA ASP A 115 -17.03 -3.32 -12.44
C ASP A 115 -15.93 -2.58 -13.21
N HIS A 116 -16.35 -1.68 -14.10
CA HIS A 116 -15.43 -0.81 -14.83
C HIS A 116 -14.71 0.14 -13.87
N PRO A 117 -13.38 0.40 -14.02
CA PRO A 117 -12.60 1.28 -13.15
C PRO A 117 -13.25 2.66 -12.90
N ASP A 118 -13.86 3.27 -13.91
CA ASP A 118 -14.54 4.57 -13.77
C ASP A 118 -15.68 4.58 -12.75
N LYS A 119 -16.34 3.43 -12.53
CA LYS A 119 -17.44 3.32 -11.56
C LYS A 119 -16.92 3.18 -10.13
N VAL A 120 -15.72 2.62 -9.96
CA VAL A 120 -15.14 2.33 -8.64
C VAL A 120 -14.09 3.35 -8.21
N ALA A 121 -13.51 4.10 -9.16
CA ALA A 121 -12.54 5.17 -8.87
C ALA A 121 -13.02 6.20 -7.82
N PRO A 122 -14.31 6.60 -7.77
CA PRO A 122 -14.79 7.50 -6.72
C PRO A 122 -14.64 6.96 -5.28
N LEU A 123 -14.60 5.63 -5.10
CA LEU A 123 -14.42 5.02 -3.78
C LEU A 123 -13.03 5.31 -3.22
N ILE A 124 -12.00 5.40 -4.06
CA ILE A 124 -10.65 5.77 -3.61
C ILE A 124 -10.64 7.19 -3.04
N GLU A 125 -11.33 8.13 -3.69
CA GLU A 125 -11.43 9.49 -3.18
C GLU A 125 -12.22 9.53 -1.86
N MET A 126 -13.32 8.78 -1.76
CA MET A 126 -14.08 8.68 -0.51
C MET A 126 -13.25 8.07 0.63
N GLN A 127 -12.45 7.05 0.35
CA GLN A 127 -11.50 6.48 1.30
C GLN A 127 -10.53 7.55 1.81
N LYS A 128 -9.86 8.27 0.90
CA LYS A 128 -8.90 9.34 1.26
C LYS A 128 -9.53 10.42 2.14
N LYS A 129 -10.75 10.85 1.82
CA LYS A 129 -11.49 11.85 2.60
C LYS A 129 -11.75 11.39 4.04
N LEU A 130 -12.23 10.15 4.19
CA LEU A 130 -12.53 9.55 5.49
C LEU A 130 -11.27 9.34 6.32
N GLU A 131 -10.22 8.79 5.73
CA GLU A 131 -8.94 8.60 6.43
C GLU A 131 -8.35 9.93 6.87
N SER A 132 -8.35 10.94 6.00
CA SER A 132 -7.87 12.29 6.33
C SER A 132 -8.70 12.94 7.44
N ALA A 133 -10.03 12.79 7.42
CA ALA A 133 -10.88 13.30 8.47
C ALA A 133 -10.62 12.61 9.82
N GLY A 134 -10.50 11.28 9.82
CA GLY A 134 -10.17 10.51 11.02
C GLY A 134 -8.82 10.92 11.61
N ILE A 135 -7.77 11.00 10.79
CA ILE A 135 -6.44 11.42 11.25
C ILE A 135 -6.43 12.88 11.72
N ARG A 136 -7.12 13.80 11.05
CA ARG A 136 -7.23 15.19 11.54
C ARG A 136 -7.86 15.25 12.92
N LYS A 137 -8.89 14.45 13.19
CA LYS A 137 -9.50 14.33 14.53
C LYS A 137 -8.50 13.74 15.54
N LEU A 138 -7.82 12.64 15.20
CA LEU A 138 -6.79 12.07 16.08
C LEU A 138 -5.64 13.03 16.38
N ARG A 139 -5.21 13.85 15.41
CA ARG A 139 -4.20 14.89 15.60
C ARG A 139 -4.72 16.02 16.50
N ALA A 140 -5.96 16.45 16.32
CA ALA A 140 -6.60 17.45 17.18
C ALA A 140 -6.74 16.94 18.64
N GLU A 141 -6.89 15.64 18.83
CA GLU A 141 -6.93 14.98 20.14
C GLU A 141 -5.52 14.71 20.73
N GLY A 142 -4.44 14.97 19.99
CA GLY A 142 -3.07 14.68 20.41
C GLY A 142 -2.70 13.18 20.39
N VAL A 143 -3.53 12.35 19.76
CA VAL A 143 -3.38 10.89 19.68
C VAL A 143 -2.45 10.47 18.55
N SER A 144 -2.55 11.14 17.41
CA SER A 144 -1.69 10.93 16.23
C SER A 144 -0.70 12.08 16.07
N LYS A 145 0.52 11.79 15.65
CA LYS A 145 1.60 12.75 15.40
C LYS A 145 2.35 12.43 14.11
N ASP A 146 2.71 13.48 13.37
CA ASP A 146 3.56 13.40 12.18
C ASP A 146 3.10 12.32 11.19
N ASN A 147 3.95 11.31 10.99
CA ASN A 147 3.81 10.23 10.01
C ASN A 147 3.21 8.94 10.58
N ASP A 148 2.72 8.95 11.83
CA ASP A 148 2.12 7.76 12.44
C ASP A 148 0.73 7.42 11.88
N TRP A 149 0.17 8.31 11.05
CA TRP A 149 -1.15 8.18 10.45
C TRP A 149 -1.33 6.85 9.70
N ALA A 150 -0.27 6.36 9.05
CA ALA A 150 -0.29 5.10 8.31
C ALA A 150 -0.57 3.89 9.21
N PHE A 151 -0.11 3.91 10.47
CA PHE A 151 -0.41 2.82 11.41
C PHE A 151 -1.88 2.79 11.79
N PHE A 152 -2.49 3.96 11.98
CA PHE A 152 -3.92 4.08 12.25
C PHE A 152 -4.75 3.64 11.04
N THR A 153 -4.48 4.18 9.86
CA THR A 153 -5.26 3.85 8.66
C THR A 153 -5.16 2.36 8.33
N ASN A 154 -3.95 1.78 8.33
CA ASN A 154 -3.77 0.35 8.06
C ASN A 154 -4.50 -0.54 9.06
N ALA A 155 -4.41 -0.26 10.36
CA ALA A 155 -5.08 -1.06 11.38
C ALA A 155 -6.62 -1.04 11.22
N PHE A 156 -7.19 0.11 10.87
CA PHE A 156 -8.63 0.21 10.59
C PHE A 156 -9.03 -0.42 9.25
N VAL A 157 -8.18 -0.33 8.22
CA VAL A 157 -8.39 -0.99 6.93
C VAL A 157 -8.41 -2.51 7.11
N ASP A 158 -7.42 -3.08 7.81
CA ASP A 158 -7.33 -4.52 8.06
C ASP A 158 -8.56 -5.01 8.83
N LYS A 159 -8.95 -4.29 9.89
CA LYS A 159 -10.16 -4.60 10.65
C LYS A 159 -11.40 -4.54 9.77
N ALA A 160 -11.59 -3.47 9.01
CA ALA A 160 -12.78 -3.28 8.19
C ALA A 160 -12.87 -4.33 7.06
N LYS A 161 -11.74 -4.72 6.46
CA LYS A 161 -11.69 -5.80 5.46
C LYS A 161 -12.07 -7.14 6.07
N ALA A 162 -11.59 -7.45 7.28
CA ALA A 162 -11.99 -8.65 8.00
C ALA A 162 -13.51 -8.65 8.30
N ASP A 163 -14.04 -7.55 8.81
CA ASP A 163 -15.47 -7.40 9.10
C ASP A 163 -16.32 -7.47 7.81
N TYR A 164 -15.84 -6.90 6.70
CA TYR A 164 -16.49 -6.96 5.39
C TYR A 164 -16.57 -8.40 4.88
N ALA A 165 -15.44 -9.12 4.89
CA ALA A 165 -15.38 -10.52 4.46
C ALA A 165 -16.24 -11.45 5.33
N ALA A 166 -16.38 -11.13 6.62
CA ALA A 166 -17.24 -11.86 7.55
C ALA A 166 -18.73 -11.49 7.45
N GLY A 167 -19.10 -10.48 6.65
CA GLY A 167 -20.48 -9.96 6.62
C GLY A 167 -20.91 -9.31 7.94
N ALA A 168 -19.95 -8.86 8.75
CA ALA A 168 -20.12 -8.36 10.11
C ALA A 168 -19.73 -6.88 10.25
N LEU A 169 -19.95 -6.10 9.18
CA LEU A 169 -19.66 -4.67 9.16
C LEU A 169 -20.36 -3.95 10.31
N ARG A 170 -19.58 -3.25 11.14
CA ARG A 170 -20.11 -2.39 12.22
C ARG A 170 -20.89 -1.20 11.67
N ILE A 171 -20.45 -0.67 10.52
CA ILE A 171 -21.11 0.42 9.80
C ILE A 171 -21.29 -0.03 8.35
N PRO A 172 -22.52 -0.04 7.81
CA PRO A 172 -22.76 -0.45 6.41
C PRO A 172 -22.04 0.45 5.41
N VAL A 173 -21.68 -0.11 4.25
CA VAL A 173 -21.01 0.60 3.14
C VAL A 173 -21.74 1.89 2.77
N ALA A 174 -23.07 1.83 2.60
CA ALA A 174 -23.87 3.00 2.23
C ALA A 174 -23.77 4.14 3.26
N THR A 175 -23.72 3.81 4.55
CA THR A 175 -23.54 4.79 5.63
C THR A 175 -22.15 5.41 5.58
N CYS A 176 -21.10 4.62 5.30
CA CYS A 176 -19.75 5.14 5.14
C CYS A 176 -19.58 6.05 3.92
N VAL A 177 -20.22 5.71 2.79
CA VAL A 177 -20.27 6.57 1.60
C VAL A 177 -20.98 7.90 1.91
N ALA A 178 -22.11 7.86 2.61
CA ALA A 178 -22.81 9.08 3.03
C ALA A 178 -21.96 9.93 3.99
N ARG A 179 -21.20 9.30 4.88
CA ARG A 179 -20.25 9.98 5.77
C ARG A 179 -19.11 10.66 5.02
N ALA A 180 -18.65 10.08 3.91
CA ALA A 180 -17.58 10.65 3.08
C ALA A 180 -18.01 11.87 2.26
N ALA A 181 -19.28 11.91 1.84
CA ALA A 181 -19.80 12.92 0.91
C ALA A 181 -19.55 14.39 1.33
N PRO A 182 -19.82 14.80 2.59
CA PRO A 182 -19.60 16.19 3.01
C PRO A 182 -18.14 16.52 3.35
N LEU A 183 -17.24 15.54 3.36
CA LEU A 183 -15.86 15.75 3.77
C LEU A 183 -15.04 16.48 2.69
N PRO A 184 -14.11 17.36 3.11
CA PRO A 184 -13.18 17.99 2.18
C PRO A 184 -12.24 16.93 1.57
N PRO A 185 -11.56 17.25 0.44
CA PRO A 185 -10.56 16.36 -0.16
C PRO A 185 -9.55 15.83 0.86
N GLY A 186 -9.07 14.61 0.62
CA GLY A 186 -8.05 13.99 1.46
C GLY A 186 -6.69 14.67 1.30
N ASP A 187 -5.93 14.78 2.40
CA ASP A 187 -4.62 15.45 2.46
C ASP A 187 -3.48 14.53 2.96
N LEU A 188 -3.77 13.25 3.21
CA LEU A 188 -2.79 12.28 3.69
C LEU A 188 -1.91 11.65 2.58
N TYR A 189 -2.30 11.78 1.30
CA TYR A 189 -1.71 11.06 0.16
C TYR A 189 -1.40 11.96 -1.03
#